data_AF-A0A959TGR2-F1
#
_entry.id   AF-A0A959TGR2-F1
#
_cell.length_a   1.000
_cell.length_b   1.000
_cell.length_c   1.000
_cell.angle_alpha   90.00
_cell.angle_beta   90.00
_cell.angle_gamma   90.00
#
_symmetry.space_group_name_H-M   'P 1'
#
loop_
_entity.id
_entity.type
_entity.pdbx_description
1 polymer ?
#
loop_
_entity_poly.entity_id
_entity_poly.type
_entity_poly.pdbx_seq_one_letter_code
_entity_poly.pdbx_strand_id
1 'polypeptide(L)' 'KEKGSLLLCSTNPLYQPYEVPVGEVLEVWKFVHYISPELPEPNLTRDDLSRSVMDLQKEVSRMRKAMETQGRLAF' A
#
# COMPACT_ATOMS: atom_id res chain seq x y z
N LYS A 1 -38.61 11.19 -7.72
CA LYS A 1 -38.71 10.72 -6.32
C LYS A 1 -37.36 10.14 -5.94
N GLU A 2 -36.68 10.71 -4.97
CA GLU A 2 -35.47 10.10 -4.41
C GLU A 2 -35.86 8.80 -3.70
N LYS A 3 -35.03 7.75 -3.83
CA LYS A 3 -35.32 6.40 -3.30
C LYS A 3 -35.37 6.37 -1.76
N GLY A 4 -34.92 7.41 -1.08
CA GLY A 4 -34.87 7.46 0.38
C GLY A 4 -33.88 6.45 0.97
N SER A 5 -32.78 6.20 0.27
CA SER A 5 -31.69 5.31 0.69
C SER A 5 -30.33 6.01 0.60
N LEU A 6 -29.39 5.57 1.44
CA LEU A 6 -27.99 5.96 1.42
C LEU A 6 -27.16 4.82 0.83
N LEU A 7 -26.32 5.12 -0.16
CA LEU A 7 -25.32 4.18 -0.66
C LEU A 7 -24.10 4.22 0.24
N LEU A 8 -23.77 3.09 0.87
CA LEU A 8 -22.60 2.95 1.73
C LEU A 8 -21.45 2.33 0.93
N CYS A 9 -20.39 3.11 0.74
CA CYS A 9 -19.16 2.68 0.09
C CYS A 9 -18.06 2.55 1.14
N SER A 10 -17.54 1.33 1.31
CA SER A 10 -16.42 1.07 2.23
C SER A 10 -15.09 1.46 1.61
N THR A 11 -14.17 1.96 2.42
CA THR A 11 -12.75 2.12 2.04
C THR A 11 -11.98 0.79 2.08
N ASN A 12 -12.57 -0.26 2.66
CA ASN A 12 -12.05 -1.62 2.56
C ASN A 12 -12.61 -2.29 1.29
N PRO A 13 -11.78 -2.58 0.27
CA PRO A 13 -12.22 -3.09 -1.03
C PRO A 13 -12.81 -4.50 -0.98
N LEU A 14 -12.67 -5.23 0.13
CA LEU A 14 -13.32 -6.53 0.32
C LEU A 14 -14.84 -6.40 0.53
N TYR A 15 -15.33 -5.21 0.87
CA TYR A 15 -16.75 -4.96 1.10
C TYR A 15 -17.37 -4.30 -0.13
N GLN A 16 -18.39 -4.96 -0.69
CA GLN A 16 -19.15 -4.41 -1.81
C GLN A 16 -20.08 -3.28 -1.33
N PRO A 17 -20.31 -2.24 -2.16
CA PRO A 17 -21.28 -1.20 -1.86
C PRO A 17 -22.69 -1.74 -1.66
N TYR A 18 -23.45 -1.16 -0.73
CA TYR A 18 -24.85 -1.53 -0.47
C TYR A 18 -25.71 -0.32 -0.09
N GLU A 19 -27.01 -0.41 -0.33
CA GLU A 19 -27.98 0.64 0.01
C GLU A 19 -28.61 0.37 1.38
N VAL A 20 -28.81 1.44 2.16
CA VAL A 20 -29.53 1.41 3.44
C VAL A 20 -30.68 2.41 3.39
N PRO A 21 -31.94 1.99 3.66
CA PRO A 21 -33.07 2.91 3.77
C PRO A 21 -32.87 3.92 4.88
N VAL A 22 -33.22 5.19 4.66
CA VAL A 22 -33.05 6.27 5.65
C VAL A 22 -33.79 5.97 6.96
N GLY A 23 -34.93 5.27 6.90
CA GLY A 23 -35.69 4.89 8.09
C GLY A 23 -35.02 3.87 9.00
N GLU A 24 -33.98 3.17 8.51
CA GLU A 24 -33.20 2.20 9.29
C GLU A 24 -31.91 2.80 9.87
N VAL A 25 -31.60 4.05 9.51
CA VAL A 25 -30.40 4.75 10.01
C VAL A 25 -30.64 5.20 11.44
N LEU A 26 -29.90 4.62 12.37
CA LEU A 26 -29.98 5.02 13.79
C LEU A 26 -29.22 6.32 14.05
N GLU A 27 -27.98 6.42 13.56
CA GLU A 27 -27.08 7.53 13.84
C GLU A 27 -26.14 7.77 12.65
N VAL A 28 -25.71 9.03 12.45
CA VAL A 28 -24.70 9.41 11.46
C VAL A 28 -23.50 10.03 12.18
N TRP A 29 -22.36 9.37 12.08
CA TRP A 29 -21.13 9.79 12.73
C TRP A 29 -20.16 10.39 11.73
N LYS A 30 -19.62 11.58 12.05
CA LYS A 30 -18.55 12.23 11.28
C LYS A 30 -17.28 12.26 12.13
N PHE A 31 -16.29 11.49 11.73
CA PHE A 31 -14.95 11.56 12.32
C PHE A 31 -14.09 12.60 11.58
N VAL A 32 -13.45 13.52 12.31
CA VAL A 32 -12.60 14.60 11.75
C VAL A 32 -11.22 14.62 12.43
N HIS A 33 -10.74 13.47 12.92
CA HIS A 33 -9.45 13.42 13.59
C HIS A 33 -8.35 13.08 12.59
N TYR A 34 -7.53 14.09 12.30
CA TYR A 34 -6.29 13.99 11.55
C TYR A 34 -5.14 14.07 12.56
N ILE A 35 -4.38 13.00 12.77
CA ILE A 35 -3.08 13.07 13.49
C ILE A 35 -2.04 13.80 12.61
N SER A 36 -2.26 13.82 11.30
CA SER A 36 -1.61 14.66 10.32
C SER A 36 -2.62 14.97 9.20
N PRO A 37 -2.69 16.21 8.68
CA PRO A 37 -3.52 16.55 7.51
C PRO A 37 -3.08 15.86 6.22
N GLU A 38 -1.91 15.20 6.23
CA GLU A 38 -1.40 14.41 5.12
C GLU A 38 -1.70 12.93 5.36
N LEU A 39 -2.61 12.38 4.54
CA LEU A 39 -2.68 10.93 4.33
C LEU A 39 -1.30 10.49 3.79
N PRO A 40 -0.62 9.50 4.39
CA PRO A 40 0.60 8.98 3.78
C PRO A 40 0.25 8.48 2.38
N GLU A 41 1.00 8.97 1.38
CA GLU A 41 0.77 8.62 -0.02
C GLU A 41 0.73 7.09 -0.19
N PRO A 42 -0.13 6.59 -1.10
CA PRO A 42 -0.30 5.16 -1.31
C PRO A 42 1.02 4.49 -1.70
N ASN A 43 1.61 3.77 -0.74
CA ASN A 43 2.58 2.68 -0.92
C ASN A 43 3.73 2.90 -1.93
N LEU A 44 4.35 4.09 -1.97
CA LEU A 44 5.70 4.24 -2.57
C LEU A 44 6.70 3.24 -1.95
N THR A 45 6.48 2.88 -0.68
CA THR A 45 7.36 2.01 0.10
C THR A 45 7.53 0.61 -0.47
N ARG A 46 6.54 0.01 -1.13
CA ARG A 46 6.68 -1.38 -1.60
C ARG A 46 7.52 -1.48 -2.88
N ASP A 47 7.30 -0.59 -3.83
CA ASP A 47 8.00 -0.61 -5.11
C ASP A 47 9.43 -0.10 -4.96
N ASP A 48 9.66 0.95 -4.17
CA ASP A 48 11.00 1.49 -3.91
C ASP A 48 11.84 0.55 -3.03
N LEU A 49 11.21 -0.13 -2.06
CA LEU A 49 11.88 -1.18 -1.29
C LEU A 49 12.23 -2.37 -2.18
N SER A 50 11.32 -2.79 -3.06
CA SER A 50 11.60 -3.89 -4.01
C SER A 50 12.76 -3.54 -4.94
N ARG A 51 12.81 -2.31 -5.46
CA ARG A 51 13.92 -1.81 -6.28
C ARG A 51 15.23 -1.81 -5.50
N SER A 52 15.22 -1.25 -4.28
CA SER A 52 16.40 -1.20 -3.41
C SER A 52 16.94 -2.60 -3.09
N VAL A 53 16.05 -3.57 -2.82
CA VAL A 53 16.44 -4.97 -2.60
C VAL A 53 17.03 -5.61 -3.85
N MET A 54 16.44 -5.35 -5.03
CA MET A 54 16.98 -5.85 -6.30
C MET A 54 18.37 -5.26 -6.62
N ASP A 55 18.58 -3.99 -6.34
CA ASP A 55 19.88 -3.33 -6.55
C ASP A 55 20.96 -3.89 -5.61
N LEU A 56 20.62 -4.10 -4.33
CA LEU A 56 21.51 -4.77 -3.36
C LEU A 56 21.87 -6.19 -3.81
N GLN A 57 20.90 -6.98 -4.29
CA GLN A 57 21.17 -8.32 -4.82
C GLN A 57 22.14 -8.29 -6.00
N LYS A 58 22.01 -7.29 -6.89
CA LYS A 58 22.88 -7.11 -8.04
C LYS A 58 24.31 -6.73 -7.62
N GLU A 59 24.46 -5.87 -6.61
CA GLU A 59 25.76 -5.51 -6.04
C GLU A 59 26.46 -6.70 -5.40
N VAL A 60 25.77 -7.46 -4.56
CA VAL A 60 26.31 -8.68 -3.94
C VAL A 60 26.75 -9.70 -4.99
N SER A 61 25.97 -9.88 -6.05
CA SER A 61 26.32 -10.77 -7.17
C SER A 61 27.58 -10.30 -7.92
N ARG A 62 27.74 -8.98 -8.12
CA ARG A 62 28.95 -8.40 -8.72
C ARG A 62 30.17 -8.59 -7.83
N MET A 63 30.04 -8.34 -6.53
CA MET A 63 31.12 -8.56 -5.56
C MET A 63 31.55 -10.03 -5.55
N ARG A 64 30.60 -10.96 -5.49
CA ARG A 64 30.90 -12.40 -5.54
C ARG A 64 31.71 -12.78 -6.79
N LYS A 65 31.29 -12.32 -7.97
CA LYS A 65 32.00 -12.58 -9.23
C LYS A 65 33.40 -11.96 -9.24
N ALA A 66 33.56 -10.74 -8.73
CA ALA A 66 34.85 -10.07 -8.63
C ALA A 66 35.80 -10.85 -7.70
N MET A 67 35.31 -11.30 -6.53
CA MET A 67 36.07 -12.12 -5.60
C MET A 67 36.43 -13.50 -6.17
N GLU A 68 35.52 -14.15 -6.89
CA GLU A 68 35.79 -15.42 -7.59
C GLU A 68 36.87 -15.25 -8.67
N THR A 69 36.85 -14.14 -9.40
CA THR A 69 37.85 -13.83 -10.44
C THR A 69 39.20 -13.52 -9.81
N GLN A 70 39.24 -12.73 -8.72
CA GLN A 70 40.45 -12.40 -8.00
C GLN A 70 41.07 -13.62 -7.29
N GLY A 71 40.23 -14.52 -6.76
CA GLY A 71 40.67 -15.80 -6.20
C GLY A 71 41.24 -16.75 -7.27
N ARG A 72 40.72 -16.74 -8.50
CA ARG A 72 41.28 -17.52 -9.63
C ARG A 72 42.59 -16.97 -10.18
N LEU A 73 42.87 -15.67 -10.01
CA LEU A 73 44.16 -15.07 -10.41
C LEU A 73 45.25 -15.25 -9.36
N ALA A 74 44.88 -15.69 -8.15
CA ALA A 74 45.79 -15.92 -7.03
C ALA A 74 46.35 -17.37 -6.98
N PHE A 75 46.01 -18.22 -7.95
CA PHE A 75 46.53 -19.58 -8.11
C PHE A 75 46.99 -19.84 -9.55
#